data_AF-A0A6N7TVQ4-F1
#
_entry.id   AF-A0A6N7TVQ4-F1
#
_cell.length_a   1.000
_cell.length_b   1.000
_cell.length_c   1.000
_cell.angle_alpha   90.00
_cell.angle_beta   90.00
_cell.angle_gamma   90.00
#
_symmetry.space_group_name_H-M   'P 1'
#
loop_
_entity.id
_entity.type
_entity.pdbx_description
1 polymer ?
#
loop_
_entity_poly.entity_id
_entity_poly.type
_entity_poly.pdbx_seq_one_letter_code
_entity_poly.pdbx_strand_id
1 'polypeptide(L)'
;MSSGASVDEKWLEKNILESPAVRQGLNDIAARLLPICQRLAYQEGCDDFADSLRIETGTRPGTKSPTGIKRPYARVIAGSEHASEQEHGSLRYPRHNFFRRAASQL
;
A
#
# COMPACT_ATOMS: atom_id res chain seq x y z
N MET A 1 -6.94 34.14 -23.18
CA MET A 1 -6.53 32.81 -23.67
C MET A 1 -5.90 32.08 -22.50
N SER A 2 -6.51 31.01 -21.99
CA SER A 2 -5.88 30.22 -20.93
C SER A 2 -4.72 29.46 -21.53
N SER A 3 -3.49 29.83 -21.14
CA SER A 3 -2.30 29.01 -21.34
C SER A 3 -2.44 27.78 -20.44
N GLY A 4 -3.25 26.82 -20.87
CA GLY A 4 -3.32 25.51 -20.23
C GLY A 4 -1.92 24.90 -20.34
N ALA A 5 -1.26 24.71 -19.20
CA ALA A 5 0.00 23.99 -19.16
C ALA A 5 -0.20 22.65 -19.88
N SER A 6 0.54 22.40 -20.96
CA SER A 6 0.45 21.11 -21.64
C SER A 6 1.05 20.08 -20.70
N VAL A 7 0.19 19.25 -20.12
CA VAL A 7 0.62 18.14 -19.28
C VAL A 7 1.24 17.10 -20.22
N ASP A 8 2.55 17.18 -20.40
CA ASP A 8 3.33 16.20 -21.15
C ASP A 8 3.89 15.10 -20.23
N GLU A 9 4.38 14.00 -20.82
CA GLU A 9 4.89 12.85 -20.07
C GLU A 9 6.05 13.23 -19.14
N LYS A 10 6.96 14.11 -19.60
CA LYS A 10 8.09 14.61 -18.80
C LYS A 10 7.62 15.44 -17.60
N TRP A 11 6.57 16.24 -17.78
CA TRP A 11 5.94 17.00 -16.71
C TRP A 11 5.29 16.07 -15.69
N LEU A 12 4.57 15.02 -16.14
CA LEU A 12 3.97 14.02 -15.24
C LEU A 12 5.04 13.24 -14.47
N GLU A 13 6.12 12.82 -15.13
CA GLU A 13 7.23 12.12 -14.47
C GLU A 13 7.84 12.98 -13.36
N LYS A 14 8.21 14.23 -13.68
CA LYS A 14 8.82 15.17 -12.73
C LYS A 14 7.89 15.53 -11.57
N ASN A 15 6.59 15.68 -11.81
CA ASN A 15 5.64 16.18 -10.80
C ASN A 15 4.94 15.09 -9.98
N ILE A 16 4.87 13.84 -10.45
CA ILE A 16 4.20 12.74 -9.72
C ILE A 16 5.21 11.72 -9.17
N LEU A 17 6.31 11.45 -9.87
CA LEU A 17 7.18 10.29 -9.54
C LEU A 17 8.33 10.64 -8.58
N GLU A 18 8.84 11.86 -8.73
CA GLU A 18 9.90 12.40 -7.90
C GLU A 18 9.39 13.34 -6.81
N SER A 19 8.11 13.69 -6.83
CA SER A 19 7.53 14.61 -5.86
C SER A 19 7.65 14.07 -4.43
N PRO A 20 8.43 14.75 -3.55
CA PRO A 20 8.55 14.37 -2.15
C PRO A 20 7.19 14.41 -1.43
N ALA A 21 6.32 15.35 -1.81
CA ALA A 21 4.99 15.49 -1.23
C ALA A 21 4.09 14.27 -1.52
N VAL A 22 4.14 13.72 -2.74
CA VAL A 22 3.37 12.51 -3.10
C VAL A 22 3.87 11.32 -2.30
N ARG A 23 5.20 11.14 -2.21
CA ARG A 23 5.81 10.05 -1.44
C ARG A 23 5.49 10.16 0.05
N GLN A 24 5.54 11.38 0.59
CA GLN A 24 5.17 11.64 1.98
C GLN A 24 3.72 11.28 2.24
N GLY A 25 2.77 11.75 1.41
CA GLY A 25 1.35 11.42 1.57
C GLY A 25 1.06 9.93 1.51
N LEU A 26 1.74 9.18 0.62
CA LEU A 26 1.65 7.72 0.58
C LEU A 26 2.17 7.07 1.87
N ASN A 27 3.33 7.52 2.35
CA ASN A 27 3.92 7.03 3.60
C ASN A 27 3.04 7.33 4.81
N ASP A 28 2.43 8.52 4.90
CA ASP A 28 1.55 8.92 5.99
C ASP A 28 0.28 8.06 6.04
N ILE A 29 -0.27 7.69 4.89
CA ILE A 29 -1.39 6.74 4.82
C ILE A 29 -0.94 5.36 5.30
N ALA A 30 0.20 4.85 4.81
CA ALA A 30 0.71 3.55 5.22
C ALA A 30 1.04 3.50 6.73
N ALA A 31 1.59 4.58 7.29
CA ALA A 31 1.91 4.74 8.70
C ALA A 31 0.67 4.77 9.59
N ARG A 32 -0.45 5.31 9.11
CA ARG A 32 -1.76 5.22 9.80
C ARG A 32 -2.38 3.83 9.68
N LEU A 33 -2.23 3.17 8.54
CA LEU A 33 -2.82 1.87 8.26
C LEU A 33 -2.15 0.74 9.05
N LEU A 34 -0.82 0.75 9.16
CA LEU A 34 -0.03 -0.30 9.82
C LEU A 34 -0.53 -0.64 11.25
N PRO A 35 -0.65 0.31 12.19
CA PRO A 35 -1.09 0.00 13.55
C PRO A 35 -2.53 -0.50 13.62
N ILE A 36 -3.40 -0.13 12.66
CA ILE A 36 -4.76 -0.65 12.57
C ILE A 36 -4.74 -2.13 12.17
N CYS A 37 -3.95 -2.49 11.16
CA CYS A 37 -3.76 -3.89 10.75
C CYS A 37 -3.20 -4.74 11.90
N GLN A 38 -2.15 -4.25 12.57
CA GLN A 38 -1.52 -4.93 13.71
C GLN A 38 -2.53 -5.17 14.83
N ARG A 39 -3.27 -4.14 15.23
CA ARG A 39 -4.30 -4.26 16.27
C ARG A 39 -5.36 -5.31 15.92
N LEU A 40 -5.87 -5.32 14.69
CA LEU A 40 -6.86 -6.31 14.26
C LEU A 40 -6.29 -7.74 14.31
N ALA A 41 -5.05 -7.93 13.87
CA ALA A 41 -4.40 -9.23 13.88
C ALA A 41 -4.15 -9.74 15.31
N TYR A 42 -3.65 -8.89 16.22
CA TYR A 42 -3.48 -9.24 17.63
C TYR A 42 -4.82 -9.56 18.33
N GLN A 43 -5.89 -8.82 18.02
CA GLN A 43 -7.22 -9.09 18.57
C GLN A 43 -7.76 -10.47 18.19
N GLU A 44 -7.25 -11.05 17.10
CA GLU A 44 -7.67 -12.35 16.56
C GLU A 44 -6.61 -13.44 16.79
N GLY A 45 -5.60 -13.18 17.63
CA GLY A 45 -4.54 -14.13 17.99
C GLY A 45 -3.60 -14.49 16.85
N CYS A 46 -3.51 -13.63 15.82
CA CYS A 46 -2.64 -13.82 14.66
C CYS A 46 -1.30 -13.08 14.87
N ASP A 47 -0.60 -13.43 15.95
CA ASP A 47 0.58 -12.68 16.44
C ASP A 47 1.72 -12.70 15.42
N ASP A 48 2.07 -13.87 14.86
CA ASP A 48 3.11 -13.99 13.83
C ASP A 48 2.84 -13.10 12.60
N PHE A 49 1.57 -12.98 12.21
CA PHE A 49 1.17 -12.09 11.11
C PHE A 49 1.33 -10.65 11.53
N ALA A 50 0.82 -10.27 12.69
CA ALA A 50 0.88 -8.92 13.24
C ALA A 50 2.33 -8.42 13.37
N ASP A 51 3.22 -9.26 13.92
CA ASP A 51 4.65 -8.98 14.08
C ASP A 51 5.37 -8.87 12.74
N SER A 52 4.92 -9.61 11.73
CA SER A 52 5.50 -9.55 10.39
C SER A 52 5.08 -8.32 9.57
N LEU A 53 4.09 -7.55 10.03
CA LEU A 53 3.57 -6.41 9.31
C LEU A 53 4.60 -5.28 9.25
N ARG A 54 4.84 -4.78 8.03
CA ARG A 54 5.76 -3.66 7.81
C ARG A 54 5.33 -2.82 6.61
N ILE A 55 5.83 -1.59 6.57
CA ILE A 55 5.67 -0.73 5.40
C ILE A 55 6.73 -1.11 4.37
N GLU A 56 6.30 -1.24 3.12
CA GLU A 56 7.15 -1.36 1.96
C GLU A 56 6.87 -0.21 1.00
N THR A 57 7.95 0.46 0.60
CA THR A 57 7.90 1.58 -0.34
C THR A 57 8.65 1.21 -1.60
N GLY A 58 8.22 1.73 -2.74
CA GLY A 58 8.94 1.51 -3.98
C GLY A 58 8.35 2.27 -5.14
N THR A 59 8.72 1.85 -6.34
CA THR A 59 8.17 2.39 -7.58
C THR A 59 7.73 1.23 -8.46
N ARG A 60 6.44 1.19 -8.82
CA ARG A 60 5.94 0.20 -9.76
C ARG A 60 6.46 0.51 -11.16
N PRO A 61 6.89 -0.50 -11.93
CA PRO A 61 7.19 -0.32 -13.32
C PRO A 61 5.92 0.11 -14.06
N GLY A 62 6.05 1.06 -14.98
CA GLY A 62 4.94 1.56 -15.78
C GLY A 62 4.44 0.60 -16.86
N THR A 63 4.99 -0.62 -16.93
CA THR A 63 4.69 -1.63 -17.95
C THR A 63 3.23 -2.07 -17.98
N LYS A 64 2.51 -1.94 -16.85
CA LYS A 64 1.06 -2.21 -16.76
C LYS A 64 0.21 -0.93 -16.71
N SER A 65 0.83 0.24 -16.84
CA SER A 65 0.12 1.52 -16.88
C SER A 65 -0.26 1.83 -18.33
N PRO A 66 -1.52 2.17 -18.65
CA PRO A 66 -1.90 2.61 -20.00
C PRO A 66 -1.07 3.79 -20.51
N THR A 67 -0.52 4.59 -19.58
CA THR A 67 0.30 5.76 -19.87
C THR A 67 1.80 5.48 -19.82
N GLY A 68 2.25 4.26 -19.54
CA GLY A 68 3.68 3.93 -19.38
C GLY A 68 4.36 4.51 -18.12
N ILE A 69 3.62 5.33 -17.35
CA ILE A 69 4.17 6.07 -16.21
C ILE A 69 4.43 5.10 -15.05
N LYS A 70 5.66 5.14 -14.52
CA LYS A 70 6.02 4.47 -13.26
C LYS A 70 5.20 5.07 -12.11
N ARG A 71 4.99 4.43 -10.97
CA ARG A 71 4.21 5.05 -9.88
C ARG A 71 4.83 4.75 -8.52
N PRO A 72 5.12 5.76 -7.67
CA PRO A 72 5.55 5.49 -6.32
C PRO A 72 4.43 4.78 -5.55
N TYR A 73 4.81 3.95 -4.59
CA TYR A 73 3.86 3.35 -3.65
C TYR A 73 4.47 3.29 -2.26
N ALA A 74 3.60 3.34 -1.25
CA ALA A 74 3.86 2.89 0.09
C ALA A 74 2.68 1.97 0.46
N ARG A 75 2.97 0.77 0.97
CA ARG A 75 1.94 -0.21 1.32
C ARG A 75 2.33 -0.95 2.59
N VAL A 76 1.33 -1.40 3.33
CA VAL A 76 1.53 -2.37 4.40
C VAL A 76 1.58 -3.77 3.78
N ILE A 77 2.55 -4.57 4.17
CA ILE A 77 2.67 -5.98 3.77
C ILE A 77 2.89 -6.85 5.00
N ALA A 78 2.46 -8.11 4.92
CA ALA A 78 2.76 -9.15 5.90
C ALA A 78 3.86 -10.07 5.34
N GLY A 79 4.81 -10.46 6.19
CA GLY A 79 5.98 -11.26 5.83
C GLY A 79 6.00 -12.67 6.42
N SER A 80 5.02 -13.03 7.27
CA SER A 80 4.92 -14.37 7.85
C SER A 80 4.66 -15.43 6.78
N GLU A 81 5.13 -16.66 7.00
CA GLU A 81 4.99 -17.79 6.07
C GLU A 81 3.53 -17.99 5.58
N HIS A 82 2.56 -17.91 6.49
CA HIS A 82 1.14 -18.11 6.20
C HIS A 82 0.37 -16.81 5.94
N ALA A 83 1.05 -15.69 5.65
CA ALA A 83 0.42 -14.38 5.52
C ALA A 83 -0.74 -14.35 4.52
N SER A 84 -0.53 -14.93 3.33
CA SER A 84 -1.55 -14.94 2.28
C SER A 84 -2.79 -15.76 2.70
N GLU A 85 -2.58 -16.86 3.40
CA GLU A 85 -3.68 -17.73 3.83
C GLU A 85 -4.49 -17.09 4.96
N GLN A 86 -3.84 -16.39 5.89
CA GLN A 86 -4.55 -15.68 6.95
C GLN A 86 -5.34 -14.47 6.39
N GLU A 87 -4.77 -13.71 5.45
CA GLU A 87 -5.50 -12.59 4.87
C GLU A 87 -6.71 -13.04 4.03
N HIS A 88 -6.53 -14.07 3.19
CA HIS A 88 -7.51 -14.45 2.16
C HIS A 88 -8.34 -15.70 2.49
N GLY A 89 -7.97 -16.41 3.56
CA GLY A 89 -8.51 -17.71 3.95
C GLY A 89 -7.90 -18.87 3.15
N SER A 90 -7.89 -20.06 3.77
CA SER A 90 -7.56 -21.34 3.14
C SER A 90 -8.37 -22.46 3.81
N LEU A 91 -8.07 -23.73 3.50
CA LEU A 91 -8.64 -24.87 4.25
C LEU A 91 -8.14 -24.89 5.70
N ARG A 92 -6.97 -24.30 5.97
CA ARG A 92 -6.31 -24.29 7.29
C ARG A 92 -6.66 -23.04 8.10
N TYR A 93 -6.85 -21.90 7.43
CA TYR A 93 -7.07 -20.60 8.09
C TYR A 93 -8.41 -19.99 7.68
N PRO A 94 -9.18 -19.44 8.64
CA PRO A 94 -10.34 -18.64 8.29
C PRO A 94 -9.92 -17.35 7.58
N ARG A 95 -10.83 -16.76 6.81
CA ARG A 95 -10.56 -15.50 6.11
C ARG A 95 -10.70 -14.31 7.07
N HIS A 96 -9.60 -13.62 7.36
CA HIS A 96 -9.60 -12.48 8.27
C HIS A 96 -9.84 -11.11 7.60
N ASN A 97 -9.36 -10.91 6.36
CA ASN A 97 -9.41 -9.64 5.62
C ASN A 97 -8.87 -8.43 6.41
N PHE A 98 -7.72 -8.57 7.09
CA PHE A 98 -7.16 -7.52 7.93
C PHE A 98 -6.91 -6.23 7.15
N PHE A 99 -6.35 -6.31 5.94
CA PHE A 99 -6.05 -5.11 5.16
C PHE A 99 -7.32 -4.36 4.74
N ARG A 100 -8.35 -5.09 4.32
CA ARG A 100 -9.64 -4.48 3.93
C ARG A 100 -10.31 -3.82 5.13
N ARG A 101 -10.34 -4.50 6.28
CA ARG A 101 -10.95 -3.99 7.51
C ARG A 101 -10.19 -2.83 8.12
N ALA A 102 -8.86 -2.81 7.97
CA ALA A 102 -8.06 -1.68 8.37
C ALA A 102 -8.28 -0.47 7.46
N ALA A 103 -8.39 -0.69 6.14
CA ALA A 103 -8.67 0.39 5.19
C ALA A 103 -10.04 1.05 5.42
N SER A 104 -11.05 0.30 5.91
CA SER A 104 -12.35 0.88 6.27
C SER A 104 -12.36 1.70 7.58
N GLN A 105 -11.23 1.75 8.30
CA GLN A 105 -11.06 2.51 9.54
C GLN A 105 -10.13 3.73 9.38
N LEU A 106 -9.64 3.99 8.17
CA LEU A 106 -8.88 5.19 7.82
C LEU A 106 -9.82 6.40 7.63
#